data_AF-A0A948T0G0-F1
#
_entry.id   AF-A0A948T0G0-F1
#
_cell.length_a   1.000
_cell.length_b   1.000
_cell.length_c   1.000
_cell.angle_alpha   90.00
_cell.angle_beta   90.00
_cell.angle_gamma   90.00
#
_symmetry.space_group_name_H-M   'P 1'
#
loop_
_entity.id
_entity.type
_entity.pdbx_description
1 polymer ?
#
loop_
_entity_poly.entity_id
_entity_poly.type
_entity_poly.pdbx_seq_one_letter_code
_entity_poly.pdbx_strand_id
1 'polypeptide(L)'
;NYLGRVTRARILEAVREGAGDRAAQLIDHMKKGDMAREAERLLADSGWLPEPLRLVGASAASGDEADDGEVGEVSLPAFLTDDGEDEEAIEPEDEDARAVAASE
;
A
#
# COMPACT_ATOMS: atom_id res chain seq x y z
N ASN A 1 -12.90 -4.75 3.35
CA ASN A 1 -13.79 -3.63 3.01
C ASN A 1 -14.13 -2.82 4.27
N TYR A 2 -13.69 -1.56 4.34
CA TYR A 2 -14.03 -0.57 5.37
C TYR A 2 -15.50 -0.10 5.26
N LEU A 3 -15.96 0.20 4.04
CA LEU A 3 -17.31 0.68 3.73
C LEU A 3 -18.41 -0.34 4.13
N GLY A 4 -18.07 -1.63 4.15
CA GLY A 4 -18.96 -2.68 4.67
C GLY A 4 -19.28 -2.56 6.17
N ARG A 5 -18.42 -1.89 6.96
CA ARG A 5 -18.54 -1.78 8.43
C ARG A 5 -19.07 -0.42 8.90
N VAL A 6 -19.07 0.59 8.04
CA VAL A 6 -19.56 1.94 8.38
C VAL A 6 -21.05 2.12 8.04
N THR A 7 -21.61 3.25 8.44
CA THR A 7 -23.01 3.63 8.16
C THR A 7 -23.18 4.07 6.70
N ARG A 8 -24.41 4.03 6.17
CA ARG A 8 -24.70 4.51 4.79
C ARG A 8 -24.29 5.96 4.60
N ALA A 9 -24.53 6.82 5.59
CA ALA A 9 -24.12 8.22 5.57
C ALA A 9 -22.60 8.35 5.37
N ARG A 10 -21.79 7.57 6.11
CA ARG A 10 -20.33 7.61 5.97
C ARG A 10 -19.85 7.10 4.61
N ILE A 11 -20.57 6.16 3.98
CA ILE A 11 -20.29 5.73 2.61
C ILE A 11 -20.52 6.88 1.62
N LEU A 12 -21.65 7.60 1.74
CA LEU A 12 -21.94 8.73 0.88
C LEU A 12 -20.94 9.87 1.05
N GLU A 13 -20.54 10.17 2.29
CA GLU A 13 -19.48 11.15 2.56
C GLU A 13 -18.17 10.74 1.90
N ALA A 14 -17.73 9.49 2.06
CA ALA A 14 -16.53 8.99 1.41
C ALA A 14 -16.58 9.15 -0.11
N VAL A 15 -17.72 8.80 -0.73
CA VAL A 15 -17.93 8.98 -2.17
C VAL A 15 -17.93 10.44 -2.59
N ARG A 16 -18.52 11.35 -1.80
CA ARG A 16 -18.44 12.80 -2.07
C ARG A 16 -17.00 13.31 -2.00
N GLU A 17 -16.24 12.84 -1.02
CA GLU A 17 -14.85 13.24 -0.81
C GLU A 17 -13.91 12.73 -1.92
N GLY A 18 -14.12 11.51 -2.42
CA GLY A 18 -13.23 10.90 -3.43
C GLY A 18 -13.71 11.05 -4.87
N ALA A 19 -14.97 10.73 -5.13
CA ALA A 19 -15.55 10.67 -6.48
C ALA A 19 -16.56 11.80 -6.76
N GLY A 20 -16.87 12.65 -5.78
CA GLY A 20 -17.75 13.82 -5.90
C GLY A 20 -19.24 13.54 -5.66
N ASP A 21 -20.02 14.63 -5.58
CA ASP A 21 -21.46 14.59 -5.26
C ASP A 21 -22.33 13.82 -6.25
N ARG A 22 -21.96 13.83 -7.54
CA ARG A 22 -22.70 13.06 -8.56
C ARG A 22 -22.59 11.56 -8.29
N ALA A 23 -21.39 11.08 -7.95
CA ALA A 23 -21.17 9.67 -7.65
C ALA A 23 -21.96 9.23 -6.40
N ALA A 24 -22.04 10.09 -5.38
CA ALA A 24 -22.83 9.82 -4.19
C ALA A 24 -24.34 9.67 -4.48
N GLN A 25 -24.89 10.52 -5.35
CA GLN A 25 -26.29 10.42 -5.78
C GLN A 25 -26.58 9.13 -6.57
N LEU A 26 -25.61 8.64 -7.33
CA LEU A 26 -25.74 7.37 -8.07
C LEU A 26 -25.83 6.15 -7.15
N ILE A 27 -25.29 6.20 -5.93
CA ILE A 27 -25.29 5.06 -5.01
C ILE A 27 -26.29 5.19 -3.85
N ASP A 28 -26.83 6.38 -3.61
CA ASP A 28 -27.73 6.67 -2.48
C ASP A 28 -28.95 5.74 -2.41
N HIS A 29 -29.51 5.39 -3.56
CA HIS A 29 -30.69 4.54 -3.67
C HIS A 29 -30.39 3.03 -3.55
N MET A 30 -29.12 2.65 -3.43
CA MET A 30 -28.72 1.24 -3.37
C MET A 30 -28.88 0.66 -1.94
N LYS A 31 -28.96 -0.66 -1.85
CA LYS A 31 -28.87 -1.36 -0.55
C LYS A 31 -27.46 -1.20 0.00
N LYS A 32 -27.30 -1.15 1.33
CA LYS A 32 -26.00 -0.94 1.99
C LYS A 32 -24.88 -1.86 1.48
N GLY A 33 -25.18 -3.14 1.21
CA GLY A 33 -24.20 -4.09 0.68
C GLY A 33 -23.70 -3.70 -0.70
N ASP A 34 -24.62 -3.39 -1.61
CA ASP A 34 -24.31 -2.94 -2.98
C ASP A 34 -23.69 -1.55 -2.98
N MET A 35 -24.21 -0.64 -2.17
CA MET A 35 -23.69 0.71 -1.95
C MET A 35 -22.22 0.68 -1.51
N ALA A 36 -21.86 -0.20 -0.56
CA ALA A 36 -20.48 -0.33 -0.11
C ALA A 36 -19.56 -0.87 -1.21
N ARG A 37 -20.05 -1.78 -2.05
CA ARG A 37 -19.27 -2.36 -3.15
C ARG A 37 -19.06 -1.38 -4.30
N GLU A 38 -20.11 -0.65 -4.68
CA GLU A 38 -20.02 0.38 -5.72
C GLU A 38 -19.19 1.58 -5.26
N ALA A 39 -19.34 1.99 -3.99
CA ALA A 39 -18.51 3.02 -3.41
C ALA A 39 -17.03 2.63 -3.39
N GLU A 40 -16.68 1.39 -3.04
CA GLU A 40 -15.29 0.91 -3.14
C GLU A 40 -14.75 1.04 -4.57
N ARG A 41 -15.54 0.70 -5.58
CA ARG A 41 -15.14 0.82 -6.99
C ARG A 41 -14.90 2.27 -7.40
N LEU A 42 -15.81 3.17 -7.03
CA LEU A 42 -15.71 4.61 -7.32
C LEU A 42 -14.52 5.25 -6.60
N LEU A 43 -14.26 4.82 -5.37
CA LEU A 43 -13.16 5.33 -4.54
C LEU A 43 -11.80 4.78 -4.96
N ALA A 44 -11.75 3.55 -5.47
CA ALA A 44 -10.54 2.97 -6.04
C ALA A 44 -10.09 3.69 -7.32
N ASP A 45 -11.03 4.11 -8.16
CA ASP A 45 -10.75 4.87 -9.38
C ASP A 45 -10.26 6.30 -9.08
N SER A 46 -10.74 6.89 -7.98
CA SER A 46 -10.37 8.24 -7.53
C SER A 46 -9.20 8.30 -6.54
N GLY A 47 -8.63 7.15 -6.14
CA GLY A 47 -7.51 7.10 -5.21
C GLY A 47 -7.84 7.55 -3.78
N TRP A 48 -9.12 7.50 -3.38
CA TRP A 48 -9.52 7.94 -2.05
C TRP A 48 -9.04 6.99 -0.96
N LEU A 49 -8.44 7.54 0.09
CA LEU A 49 -8.11 6.82 1.32
C LEU A 49 -9.07 7.15 2.46
N PRO A 50 -9.47 6.15 3.28
CA PRO A 50 -10.28 6.34 4.46
C PRO A 50 -9.51 7.08 5.56
N GLU A 51 -10.24 7.81 6.38
CA GLU A 51 -9.71 8.68 7.44
C GLU A 51 -8.64 8.05 8.35
N PRO A 52 -8.79 6.80 8.85
CA PRO A 52 -7.76 6.17 9.68
C PRO A 52 -6.40 5.98 8.97
N LEU A 53 -6.43 5.95 7.63
CA LEU A 53 -5.24 5.82 6.79
C LEU A 53 -4.75 7.18 6.29
N ARG A 54 -5.54 8.26 6.45
CA ARG A 54 -5.04 9.62 6.22
C ARG A 54 -4.16 9.96 7.42
N LEU A 55 -2.85 9.83 7.24
CA LEU A 55 -1.88 10.39 8.19
C LEU A 55 -2.27 11.85 8.43
N VAL A 56 -2.42 12.24 9.69
CA VAL A 56 -2.96 13.52 10.18
C VAL A 56 -2.13 14.77 9.78
N GLY A 57 -1.32 14.68 8.73
CA GLY A 57 -0.53 15.76 8.13
C GLY A 57 -0.62 15.85 6.59
N ALA A 58 -1.31 14.94 5.90
CA ALA A 58 -1.38 14.92 4.42
C ALA A 58 -2.65 15.60 3.83
N SER A 59 -3.51 16.18 4.66
CA SER A 59 -4.82 16.73 4.23
C SER A 59 -4.75 18.11 3.55
N ALA A 60 -3.63 18.45 2.89
CA ALA A 60 -3.49 19.68 2.11
C ALA A 60 -2.64 19.52 0.84
N ALA A 61 -2.51 18.33 0.26
CA ALA A 61 -1.83 18.14 -1.02
C ALA A 61 -2.64 17.23 -1.95
N SER A 62 -3.83 17.70 -2.35
CA SER A 62 -4.28 17.45 -3.72
C SER A 62 -3.59 18.50 -4.59
N GLY A 63 -2.37 18.19 -5.01
CA GLY A 63 -1.53 19.05 -5.85
C GLY A 63 -0.26 18.30 -6.19
N ASP A 64 -0.20 17.86 -7.45
CA ASP A 64 0.99 17.64 -8.26
C ASP A 64 2.33 17.89 -7.54
N GLU A 65 3.16 16.85 -7.38
CA GLU A 65 4.63 16.98 -7.41
C GLU A 65 5.24 15.69 -7.98
N ALA A 66 5.51 15.74 -9.28
CA ALA A 66 6.75 15.21 -9.79
C ALA A 66 7.85 16.22 -9.48
N ASP A 67 8.70 15.93 -8.49
CA ASP A 67 9.99 16.61 -8.21
C ASP A 67 10.77 15.65 -7.29
N ASP A 68 11.57 14.72 -7.83
CA ASP A 68 13.00 14.89 -8.14
C ASP A 68 13.70 15.95 -7.26
N GLY A 69 14.08 15.57 -6.05
CA GLY A 69 14.80 16.48 -5.19
C GLY A 69 15.32 15.87 -3.91
N GLU A 70 16.60 15.48 -3.95
CA GLU A 70 17.48 15.37 -2.80
C GLU A 70 17.36 14.07 -1.97
N VAL A 71 18.18 13.09 -2.36
CA VAL A 71 18.79 12.11 -1.45
C VAL A 71 19.72 12.84 -0.46
N GLY A 72 19.17 13.72 0.35
CA GLY A 72 19.86 14.40 1.42
C GLY A 72 20.11 13.39 2.53
N GLU A 73 21.23 12.67 2.42
CA GLU A 73 21.99 12.03 3.50
C GLU A 73 21.14 11.81 4.76
N VAL A 74 20.18 10.88 4.69
CA VAL A 74 19.62 10.35 5.93
C VAL A 74 20.83 9.74 6.63
N SER A 75 21.10 10.17 7.86
CA SER A 75 22.19 9.64 8.68
C SER A 75 21.93 8.15 8.87
N LEU A 76 22.39 7.35 7.91
CA LEU A 76 22.20 5.91 7.89
C LEU A 76 23.03 5.38 9.06
N PRO A 77 22.47 4.43 9.83
CA PRO A 77 23.21 3.82 10.92
C PRO A 77 24.50 3.23 10.36
N ALA A 78 25.59 3.34 11.13
CA ALA A 78 26.94 2.90 10.73
C ALA A 78 27.03 1.45 10.24
N PHE A 79 26.00 0.63 10.51
CA PHE A 79 25.82 -0.71 9.95
C PHE A 79 25.68 -0.76 8.41
N LEU A 80 25.27 0.33 7.75
CA LEU A 80 25.03 0.41 6.30
C LEU A 80 26.06 1.25 5.52
N THR A 81 26.97 1.93 6.22
CA THR A 81 28.09 2.68 5.63
C THR A 81 29.44 2.02 5.90
N ASP A 82 29.43 0.82 6.51
CA ASP A 82 30.63 -0.02 6.62
C ASP A 82 30.97 -0.57 5.23
N ASP A 83 31.89 0.14 4.60
CA ASP A 83 32.71 -0.23 3.46
C ASP A 83 33.44 -1.54 3.77
N GLY A 84 32.73 -2.66 3.59
CA GLY A 84 33.28 -4.02 3.65
C GLY A 84 33.77 -4.46 2.28
N GLU A 85 34.79 -3.78 1.75
CA GLU A 85 35.65 -4.38 0.72
C GLU A 85 36.49 -5.48 1.38
N ASP A 86 35.99 -6.72 1.42
CA ASP A 86 36.85 -7.90 1.60
C ASP A 86 36.35 -9.05 0.71
N GLU A 87 37.05 -9.17 -0.41
CA GLU A 87 37.13 -10.33 -1.30
C GLU A 87 37.40 -11.62 -0.50
N GLU A 88 36.46 -12.56 -0.50
CA GLU A 88 36.80 -13.97 -0.26
C GLU A 88 36.18 -14.84 -1.35
N ALA A 89 37.03 -15.21 -2.31
CA ALA A 89 36.75 -16.15 -3.38
C ALA A 89 36.28 -17.49 -2.80
N ILE A 90 35.03 -17.85 -3.08
CA ILE A 90 34.49 -19.19 -2.79
C ILE A 90 34.70 -20.06 -4.03
N GLU A 91 35.69 -20.96 -3.95
CA GLU A 91 35.90 -22.01 -4.96
C GLU A 91 34.68 -22.96 -5.00
N PRO A 92 34.19 -23.38 -6.19
CA PRO A 92 33.10 -24.34 -6.27
C PRO A 92 33.64 -25.76 -6.07
N GLU A 93 33.41 -26.34 -4.90
CA GLU A 93 33.54 -27.79 -4.70
C GLU A 93 32.15 -28.45 -4.82
N ASP A 94 31.89 -28.96 -6.03
CA ASP A 94 30.98 -30.07 -6.32
C ASP A 94 31.22 -31.24 -5.34
N GLU A 95 30.19 -31.75 -4.65
CA GLU A 95 30.03 -33.19 -4.31
C GLU A 95 28.65 -33.46 -3.64
N ASP A 96 27.55 -33.40 -4.41
CA ASP A 96 26.27 -33.98 -4.01
C ASP A 96 26.28 -35.50 -4.33
N ALA A 97 26.96 -36.28 -3.49
CA ALA A 97 26.95 -37.73 -3.57
C ALA A 97 26.89 -38.36 -2.17
N ARG A 98 25.69 -38.41 -1.58
CA ARG A 98 25.41 -39.35 -0.49
C ARG A 98 24.10 -40.11 -0.73
N ALA A 99 24.24 -41.22 -1.44
CA ALA A 99 23.35 -42.37 -1.29
C ALA A 99 23.79 -43.13 -0.02
N VAL A 100 22.90 -43.25 0.97
CA VAL A 100 23.06 -44.24 2.04
C VAL A 100 21.83 -45.13 2.08
N ALA A 101 22.00 -46.32 1.52
CA ALA A 101 21.17 -47.48 1.80
C ALA A 101 21.55 -48.03 3.19
N ALA A 102 20.56 -48.44 3.98
CA ALA A 102 20.76 -49.31 5.13
C ALA A 102 19.74 -50.46 5.03
N SER A 103 20.26 -51.66 4.76
CA SER A 103 19.62 -52.94 5.09
C SER A 103 20.19 -53.37 6.44
N GLU A 104 19.34 -53.77 7.38
CA GLU A 104 19.33 -55.09 8.04
C GLU A 104 18.09 -55.20 8.94
#